data_AF-A0A968ZDD7-F1
#
_entry.id   AF-A0A968ZDD7-F1
#
_cell.length_a   1.000
_cell.length_b   1.000
_cell.length_c   1.000
_cell.angle_alpha   90.00
_cell.angle_beta   90.00
_cell.angle_gamma   90.00
#
_symmetry.space_group_name_H-M   'P 1'
#
loop_
_entity.id
_entity.type
_entity.pdbx_description
1 polymer ?
#
loop_
_entity_poly.entity_id
_entity_poly.type
_entity_poly.pdbx_seq_one_letter_code
_entity_poly.pdbx_strand_id
1 'polypeptide(L)' 'MHVMERQVQQFPNDFFVHAALAASYAQLGRTRDAAGAASNVLRSWPFFRTGTFVQQFQRFEDRDAILKGLLKAGLK' A
#
# COMPACT_ATOMS: atom_id res chain seq x y z
N MET A 1 -13.64 -9.35 -6.40
CA MET A 1 -12.24 -9.48 -5.94
C MET A 1 -12.23 -9.24 -4.44
N HIS A 2 -12.13 -10.28 -3.58
CA HIS A 2 -12.17 -10.12 -2.10
C HIS A 2 -10.99 -10.85 -1.41
N VAL A 3 -9.84 -11.00 -2.08
CA VAL A 3 -8.74 -11.83 -1.52
C VAL A 3 -7.92 -11.12 -0.44
N MET A 4 -7.95 -9.78 -0.37
CA MET A 4 -7.05 -9.00 0.49
C MET A 4 -7.59 -8.77 1.91
N GLU A 5 -8.91 -8.66 2.09
CA GLU A 5 -9.51 -8.38 3.40
C GLU A 5 -9.31 -9.52 4.40
N ARG A 6 -9.22 -10.77 3.94
CA ARG A 6 -8.95 -11.93 4.80
C ARG A 6 -7.51 -11.99 5.33
N GLN A 7 -6.53 -11.41 4.63
CA GLN A 7 -5.13 -11.49 5.06
C GLN A 7 -4.80 -10.56 6.24
N VAL A 8 -5.57 -9.47 6.41
CA VAL A 8 -5.44 -8.56 7.56
C VAL A 8 -5.66 -9.28 8.90
N GLN A 9 -6.46 -10.36 8.93
CA GLN A 9 -6.76 -11.07 10.16
C GLN A 9 -5.67 -12.06 10.62
N GLN A 10 -4.75 -12.47 9.74
CA GLN A 10 -3.70 -13.44 10.11
C GLN A 10 -2.34 -12.79 10.39
N PHE A 11 -2.07 -11.60 9.83
CA PHE A 11 -0.80 -10.89 10.05
C PHE A 11 -1.05 -9.38 10.22
N PRO A 12 -1.55 -8.94 11.39
CA PRO A 12 -1.95 -7.54 11.64
C PRO A 12 -0.78 -6.53 11.60
N ASN A 13 0.46 -7.00 11.45
CA ASN A 13 1.66 -6.17 11.40
C ASN A 13 2.35 -6.16 10.03
N ASP A 14 1.77 -6.77 9.00
CA ASP A 14 2.41 -6.83 7.69
C ASP A 14 2.22 -5.51 6.92
N PHE A 15 3.26 -4.68 6.92
CA PHE A 15 3.28 -3.41 6.18
C PHE A 15 2.98 -3.61 4.69
N PHE A 16 3.26 -4.81 4.14
CA PHE A 16 2.98 -5.13 2.75
C PHE A 16 1.49 -5.06 2.43
N VAL A 17 0.65 -5.64 3.28
CA VAL A 17 -0.81 -5.64 3.09
C VAL A 17 -1.36 -4.22 3.18
N HIS A 18 -0.89 -3.44 4.15
CA HIS A 18 -1.30 -2.04 4.27
C HIS A 18 -0.82 -1.17 3.11
N ALA A 19 0.36 -1.44 2.53
CA ALA A 19 0.84 -0.73 1.35
C ALA A 19 -0.01 -1.07 0.12
N ALA A 20 -0.35 -2.34 -0.08
CA ALA A 20 -1.27 -2.74 -1.14
C ALA A 20 -2.65 -2.07 -0.98
N LEU A 21 -3.22 -2.07 0.22
CA LEU A 21 -4.49 -1.39 0.51
C LEU A 21 -4.41 0.12 0.26
N ALA A 22 -3.34 0.77 0.70
CA ALA A 22 -3.13 2.19 0.46
C ALA A 22 -3.14 2.53 -1.03
N ALA A 23 -2.39 1.77 -1.83
CA ALA A 23 -2.34 1.93 -3.29
C ALA A 23 -3.72 1.70 -3.93
N SER A 24 -4.41 0.61 -3.57
CA SER A 24 -5.74 0.29 -4.11
C SER A 24 -6.78 1.34 -3.73
N TYR A 25 -6.84 1.77 -2.47
CA TYR A 25 -7.77 2.81 -2.04
C TYR A 25 -7.50 4.14 -2.73
N ALA A 26 -6.24 4.52 -2.93
CA ALA A 26 -5.88 5.72 -3.67
C ALA A 26 -6.31 5.66 -5.15
N GLN A 27 -6.18 4.49 -5.80
CA GLN A 27 -6.65 4.29 -7.17
C GLN A 27 -8.17 4.35 -7.29
N LEU A 28 -8.90 3.88 -6.26
CA LEU A 28 -10.36 3.95 -6.18
C LEU A 28 -10.90 5.33 -5.72
N GLY A 29 -10.03 6.32 -5.49
CA GLY A 29 -10.43 7.65 -5.00
C GLY A 29 -10.86 7.68 -3.53
N ARG A 30 -10.67 6.58 -2.79
CA ARG A 30 -10.98 6.45 -1.36
C ARG A 30 -9.88 7.07 -0.50
N THR A 31 -9.72 8.39 -0.62
CA THR A 31 -8.58 9.15 -0.07
C THR A 31 -8.39 8.95 1.44
N ARG A 32 -9.48 8.92 2.23
CA ARG A 32 -9.39 8.75 3.69
C ARG A 32 -8.88 7.37 4.09
N ASP A 33 -9.37 6.33 3.41
CA ASP A 33 -8.97 4.95 3.68
C ASP A 33 -7.53 4.70 3.22
N ALA A 34 -7.13 5.32 2.10
CA ALA A 34 -5.75 5.30 1.63
C ALA A 34 -4.78 5.89 2.66
N ALA A 35 -5.11 7.07 3.21
CA ALA A 35 -4.31 7.72 4.25
C ALA A 35 -4.26 6.91 5.55
N GLY A 36 -5.37 6.26 5.94
CA GLY A 36 -5.41 5.35 7.08
C GLY A 36 -4.50 4.14 6.89
N ALA A 37 -4.56 3.51 5.72
CA ALA A 37 -3.68 2.39 5.38
C ALA A 37 -2.20 2.81 5.33
N ALA A 38 -1.89 3.97 4.74
CA ALA A 38 -0.54 4.53 4.75
C ALA A 38 -0.01 4.79 6.17
N SER A 39 -0.85 5.26 7.07
CA SER A 39 -0.49 5.45 8.48
C SER A 39 -0.13 4.12 9.16
N ASN A 40 -0.82 3.03 8.81
CA ASN A 40 -0.50 1.70 9.32
C ASN A 40 0.81 1.15 8.73
N VAL A 41 1.11 1.43 7.46
CA VAL A 41 2.43 1.12 6.86
C VAL A 41 3.55 1.76 7.68
N LEU A 42 3.46 3.06 7.94
CA LEU A 42 4.49 3.79 8.67
C LEU A 42 4.57 3.41 10.15
N ARG A 43 3.46 2.95 10.75
CA ARG A 43 3.46 2.42 12.11
C ARG A 43 4.21 1.09 12.22
N SER A 44 4.05 0.21 11.22
CA SER A 44 4.76 -1.08 11.17
C SER A 44 6.22 -0.91 10.71
N TRP A 45 6.45 -0.07 9.70
CA TRP A 45 7.77 0.18 9.14
C TRP A 45 8.01 1.69 8.87
N PRO A 46 8.57 2.43 9.85
CA PRO A 46 8.80 3.88 9.72
C PRO A 46 9.77 4.28 8.59
N PHE A 47 10.65 3.36 8.19
CA PHE A 47 11.62 3.56 7.11
C PHE A 47 11.09 3.13 5.74
N PHE A 48 9.77 3.02 5.59
CA PHE A 48 9.15 2.63 4.33
C PHE A 48 9.55 3.58 3.20
N ARG A 49 9.86 2.99 2.05
CA ARG A 49 10.23 3.70 0.82
C ARG A 49 9.44 3.12 -0.34
N THR A 50 8.54 3.92 -0.91
CA THR A 50 7.70 3.52 -2.06
C THR A 50 8.54 2.99 -3.22
N GLY A 51 9.65 3.66 -3.53
CA GLY A 51 10.58 3.28 -4.60
C GLY A 51 11.23 1.91 -4.39
N THR A 52 11.58 1.56 -3.15
CA THR A 52 12.12 0.23 -2.82
C THR A 52 11.02 -0.82 -2.85
N PHE A 53 9.85 -0.49 -2.29
CA PHE A 53 8.69 -1.38 -2.26
C PHE A 53 8.26 -1.79 -3.65
N VAL A 54 8.23 -0.88 -4.62
CA VAL A 54 7.76 -1.22 -5.97
C VAL A 54 8.73 -2.14 -6.74
N GLN A 55 10.00 -2.25 -6.34
CA GLN A 55 10.95 -3.12 -7.04
C GLN A 55 10.60 -4.61 -6.98
N GLN A 56 9.81 -5.03 -5.99
CA GLN A 56 9.42 -6.43 -5.84
C GLN A 56 8.40 -6.90 -6.90
N PHE A 57 7.71 -5.97 -7.58
CA PHE A 57 6.78 -6.31 -8.64
C PHE A 57 7.54 -6.48 -9.96
N GLN A 58 7.22 -7.50 -10.75
CA GLN A 58 7.98 -7.80 -11.97
C GLN A 58 7.62 -6.88 -13.14
N ARG A 59 6.34 -6.52 -13.28
CA ARG A 59 5.85 -5.71 -14.41
C ARG A 59 6.01 -4.23 -14.15
N PHE A 60 6.58 -3.51 -15.12
CA PHE A 60 6.77 -2.06 -15.02
C PHE A 60 5.46 -1.29 -14.81
N GLU A 61 4.40 -1.69 -15.50
CA GLU A 61 3.07 -1.06 -15.40
C GLU A 61 2.50 -1.17 -13.97
N ASP A 62 2.66 -2.34 -13.34
CA ASP A 62 2.25 -2.56 -11.95
C ASP A 62 3.07 -1.67 -11.00
N ARG A 63 4.39 -1.52 -11.25
CA ARG A 63 5.25 -0.65 -10.44
C ARG A 63 4.77 0.80 -10.49
N ASP A 64 4.50 1.32 -11.68
CA ASP A 64 4.06 2.71 -11.88
C ASP A 64 2.68 2.96 -11.24
N ALA A 65 1.73 2.04 -11.43
CA ALA A 65 0.39 2.16 -10.85
C ALA A 65 0.42 2.10 -9.31
N ILE A 66 1.21 1.19 -8.75
CA ILE A 66 1.38 1.04 -7.29
C ILE A 66 2.10 2.27 -6.72
N LEU A 67 3.20 2.71 -7.34
CA LEU A 67 3.93 3.90 -6.92
C LEU A 67 3.03 5.13 -6.87
N LYS A 68 2.28 5.40 -7.94
CA LYS A 68 1.31 6.51 -7.99
C LYS A 68 0.25 6.41 -6.91
N GLY A 69 -0.27 5.20 -6.65
CA GLY A 69 -1.23 4.95 -5.58
C GLY A 69 -0.65 5.26 -4.19
N LEU A 70 0.56 4.76 -3.90
CA LEU A 70 1.23 4.99 -2.63
C LEU A 70 1.56 6.47 -2.39
N LEU A 71 2.03 7.17 -3.43
CA LEU A 71 2.29 8.62 -3.36
C LEU A 71 1.00 9.41 -3.07
N LYS A 72 -0.12 9.06 -3.73
CA LYS A 72 -1.44 9.65 -3.46
C LYS A 72 -1.94 9.34 -2.05
N ALA A 73 -1.57 8.19 -1.49
CA ALA A 73 -1.87 7.82 -0.10
C ALA A 73 -0.97 8.54 0.93
N GLY A 74 0.04 9.30 0.49
CA GLY A 74 0.94 10.08 1.35
C GLY A 74 2.23 9.37 1.74
N LEU A 75 2.53 8.21 1.14
CA LEU A 75 3.79 7.49 1.36
C LEU A 75 4.90 8.04 0.45
N LYS A 76 6.16 7.94 0.90
CA LYS A 76 7.35 8.39 0.18
C LYS A 76 8.25 7.21 -0.14
#